data_AF-A0A8J8BS27-F1
#
_entry.id   AF-A0A8J8BS27-F1
#
_cell.length_a   1.000
_cell.length_b   1.000
_cell.length_c   1.000
_cell.angle_alpha   90.00
_cell.angle_beta   90.00
_cell.angle_gamma   90.00
#
_symmetry.space_group_name_H-M   'P 1'
#
loop_
_entity.id
_entity.type
_entity.pdbx_description
1 polymer ?
#
loop_
_entity_poly.entity_id
_entity_poly.type
_entity_poly.pdbx_seq_one_letter_code
_entity_poly.pdbx_strand_id
1 'polypeptide(L)'
;MNTAATCLEKAIDFIYSNGTRIETARLDSILKRNPPHVLEAIGALQNDDGGFPYNMEPGKASTLNTTEFVLVWLHDLALLDSEAGRKAFRFILSMQSPDGTWDEKDEIMSYGPPPWALPHSEYAIAFTTANSAFWLGVGGLKEEPFMRACTFLKSSQDESGRFPGFLHTTWIGASVLAMEKDWKVNPVRRALSCLDERAPRQWEASQISWMLWCFSLAGIPSSIPFVRRAFTELLTRQEKDGRFASEDGDSFSVNSTLEAVKVIIAHTSR
;
A
#
# COMPACT_ATOMS: atom_id res chain seq x y z
N MET A 1 -5.24 1.12 31.13
CA MET A 1 -4.20 1.44 30.12
C MET A 1 -4.87 1.45 28.76
N ASN A 2 -4.54 2.42 27.91
CA ASN A 2 -5.22 2.68 26.64
C ASN A 2 -5.15 1.43 25.73
N THR A 3 -6.29 0.93 25.24
CA THR A 3 -6.39 -0.28 24.38
C THR A 3 -5.39 -0.24 23.22
N ALA A 4 -5.17 0.93 22.63
CA ALA A 4 -4.21 1.11 21.54
C ALA A 4 -2.75 0.97 21.97
N ALA A 5 -2.38 1.39 23.19
CA ALA A 5 -1.01 1.29 23.69
C ALA A 5 -0.62 -0.17 23.97
N THR A 6 -1.50 -0.90 24.68
CA THR A 6 -1.29 -2.35 24.91
C THR A 6 -1.31 -3.14 23.61
N CYS A 7 -2.13 -2.74 22.65
CA CYS A 7 -2.15 -3.34 21.31
C CYS A 7 -0.82 -3.12 20.58
N LEU A 8 -0.29 -1.90 20.61
CA LEU A 8 1.00 -1.56 20.03
C LEU A 8 2.15 -2.37 20.62
N GLU A 9 2.23 -2.48 21.95
CA GLU A 9 3.28 -3.26 22.64
C GLU A 9 3.31 -4.72 22.18
N LYS A 10 2.16 -5.39 22.16
CA LYS A 10 2.08 -6.79 21.71
C LYS A 10 2.45 -6.97 20.24
N ALA A 11 2.05 -6.04 19.38
CA ALA A 11 2.38 -6.10 17.96
C ALA A 11 3.89 -5.95 17.73
N ILE A 12 4.54 -5.05 18.49
CA ILE A 12 5.99 -4.87 18.47
C ILE A 12 6.70 -6.16 18.90
N ASP A 13 6.27 -6.78 20.01
CA ASP A 13 6.85 -8.03 20.52
C ASP A 13 6.71 -9.18 19.51
N PHE A 14 5.55 -9.28 18.85
CA PHE A 14 5.31 -10.27 17.80
C PHE A 14 6.29 -10.10 16.63
N ILE A 15 6.47 -8.87 16.13
CA ILE A 15 7.36 -8.58 15.00
C ILE A 15 8.82 -8.88 15.36
N TYR A 16 9.30 -8.51 16.55
CA TYR A 16 10.68 -8.84 16.93
C TYR A 16 10.91 -10.34 17.09
N SER A 17 9.88 -11.10 17.50
CA SER A 17 9.99 -12.54 17.69
C SER A 17 9.94 -13.34 16.39
N ASN A 18 9.26 -12.82 15.35
CA ASN A 18 8.96 -13.57 14.13
C ASN A 18 9.50 -12.94 12.84
N GLY A 19 9.92 -11.67 12.88
CA GLY A 19 10.31 -10.91 11.70
C GLY A 19 11.72 -11.20 11.22
N THR A 20 11.90 -11.09 9.91
CA THR A 20 13.21 -11.07 9.26
C THR A 20 14.00 -9.81 9.64
N ARG A 21 15.28 -9.77 9.26
CA ARG A 21 16.14 -8.58 9.43
C ARG A 21 15.58 -7.33 8.74
N ILE A 22 14.93 -7.46 7.59
CA ILE A 22 14.33 -6.31 6.88
C ILE A 22 13.07 -5.84 7.62
N GLU A 23 12.22 -6.76 8.07
CA GLU A 23 10.98 -6.43 8.78
C GLU A 23 11.23 -5.78 10.14
N THR A 24 12.21 -6.29 10.90
CA THR A 24 12.62 -5.67 12.17
C THR A 24 13.28 -4.30 11.94
N ALA A 25 14.05 -4.12 10.88
CA ALA A 25 14.59 -2.81 10.50
C ALA A 25 13.49 -1.81 10.12
N ARG A 26 12.46 -2.26 9.38
CA ARG A 26 11.27 -1.45 9.08
C ARG A 26 10.58 -1.02 10.37
N LEU A 27 10.39 -1.94 11.33
CA LEU A 27 9.79 -1.61 12.63
C LEU A 27 10.61 -0.56 13.37
N ASP A 28 11.93 -0.75 13.49
CA ASP A 28 12.80 0.20 14.17
C ASP A 28 12.72 1.60 13.57
N SER A 29 12.72 1.69 12.24
CA SER A 29 12.54 2.96 11.53
C SER A 29 11.17 3.59 11.79
N ILE A 30 10.07 2.82 11.72
CA ILE A 30 8.71 3.28 12.03
C ILE A 30 8.63 3.84 13.46
N LEU A 31 9.33 3.21 14.42
CA LEU A 31 9.42 3.64 15.81
C LEU A 31 10.41 4.79 16.05
N LYS A 32 11.01 5.36 14.99
CA LYS A 32 12.05 6.41 15.04
C LYS A 32 13.26 6.01 15.87
N ARG A 33 13.64 4.73 15.80
CA ARG A 33 14.87 4.17 16.38
C ARG A 33 15.98 4.18 15.32
N ASN A 34 17.14 3.62 15.65
CA ASN A 34 18.25 3.44 14.71
C ASN A 34 18.14 2.05 14.05
N PRO A 35 17.53 1.92 12.85
CA PRO A 35 17.43 0.63 12.19
C PRO A 35 18.82 0.14 11.74
N PRO A 36 19.06 -1.18 11.69
CA PRO A 36 20.26 -1.71 11.05
C PRO A 36 20.27 -1.34 9.56
N HIS A 37 21.46 -1.12 8.99
CA HIS A 37 21.59 -0.81 7.57
C HIS A 37 21.17 -2.03 6.73
N VAL A 38 20.10 -1.86 5.94
CA VAL A 38 19.54 -2.87 5.04
C VAL A 38 19.45 -2.41 3.57
N LEU A 39 19.82 -1.15 3.28
CA LEU A 39 19.71 -0.58 1.94
C LEU A 39 20.52 -1.35 0.89
N GLU A 40 21.72 -1.79 1.25
CA GLU A 40 22.56 -2.60 0.34
C GLU A 40 21.90 -3.94 0.01
N ALA A 41 21.30 -4.61 1.01
CA ALA A 41 20.59 -5.88 0.81
C ALA A 41 19.34 -5.69 -0.07
N ILE A 42 18.61 -4.59 0.10
CA ILE A 42 17.47 -4.25 -0.77
C ILE A 42 17.98 -3.95 -2.19
N GLY A 43 19.01 -3.12 -2.32
CA GLY A 43 19.58 -2.74 -3.62
C GLY A 43 20.12 -3.92 -4.41
N ALA A 44 20.65 -4.95 -3.74
CA ALA A 44 21.14 -6.18 -4.38
C ALA A 44 20.01 -7.03 -5.02
N LEU A 45 18.75 -6.79 -4.67
CA LEU A 45 17.59 -7.45 -5.28
C LEU A 45 17.07 -6.70 -6.53
N GLN A 46 17.52 -5.47 -6.77
CA GLN A 46 17.00 -4.61 -7.83
C GLN A 46 17.63 -4.98 -9.18
N ASN A 47 16.80 -5.13 -10.21
CA ASN A 47 17.26 -5.35 -11.57
C ASN A 47 17.86 -4.06 -12.17
N ASP A 48 18.60 -4.21 -13.28
CA ASP A 48 19.26 -3.09 -13.97
C ASP A 48 18.28 -2.03 -14.50
N ASP A 49 17.04 -2.42 -14.81
CA ASP A 49 15.96 -1.52 -15.23
C ASP A 49 15.38 -0.67 -14.09
N GLY A 50 15.83 -0.93 -12.85
CA GLY A 50 15.41 -0.24 -11.64
C GLY A 50 14.16 -0.82 -10.97
N GLY A 51 13.50 -1.80 -11.59
CA GLY A 51 12.41 -2.53 -10.96
C GLY A 51 12.91 -3.69 -10.08
N PHE A 52 11.98 -4.33 -9.38
CA PHE A 52 12.26 -5.52 -8.58
C PHE A 52 11.64 -6.77 -9.21
N PRO A 53 12.38 -7.89 -9.23
CA PRO A 53 11.99 -9.09 -9.94
C PRO A 53 10.77 -9.75 -9.32
N TYR A 54 9.96 -10.43 -10.13
CA TYR A 54 8.78 -11.18 -9.68
C TYR A 54 9.10 -12.06 -8.46
N ASN A 55 8.34 -11.88 -7.37
CA ASN A 55 8.52 -12.57 -6.07
C ASN A 55 9.93 -12.41 -5.44
N MET A 56 10.65 -11.33 -5.77
CA MET A 56 12.03 -11.09 -5.34
C MET A 56 13.02 -12.17 -5.80
N GLU A 57 12.71 -12.92 -6.85
CA GLU A 57 13.56 -14.01 -7.33
C GLU A 57 14.59 -13.51 -8.35
N PRO A 58 15.91 -13.58 -8.04
CA PRO A 58 16.94 -13.08 -8.94
C PRO A 58 16.87 -13.72 -10.34
N GLY A 59 17.00 -12.88 -11.37
CA GLY A 59 16.94 -13.31 -12.77
C GLY A 59 15.54 -13.31 -13.39
N LYS A 60 14.47 -13.13 -12.59
CA LYS A 60 13.13 -12.88 -13.14
C LYS A 60 12.96 -11.42 -13.58
N ALA A 61 11.97 -11.23 -14.45
CA ALA A 61 11.60 -9.90 -14.92
C ALA A 61 11.07 -9.01 -13.77
N SER A 62 11.36 -7.72 -13.87
CA SER A 62 10.82 -6.69 -12.97
C SER A 62 9.32 -6.53 -13.15
N THR A 63 8.59 -6.35 -12.04
CA THR A 63 7.12 -6.17 -12.06
C THR A 63 6.70 -4.92 -11.32
N LEU A 64 5.55 -4.35 -11.68
CA LEU A 64 4.96 -3.26 -10.90
C LEU A 64 4.62 -3.75 -9.50
N ASN A 65 3.95 -4.90 -9.38
CA ASN A 65 3.52 -5.45 -8.10
C ASN A 65 4.68 -5.62 -7.10
N THR A 66 5.80 -6.22 -7.53
CA THR A 66 6.95 -6.39 -6.63
C THR A 66 7.70 -5.09 -6.38
N THR A 67 7.83 -4.22 -7.38
CA THR A 67 8.47 -2.90 -7.21
C THR A 67 7.71 -2.03 -6.21
N GLU A 68 6.39 -1.97 -6.31
CA GLU A 68 5.51 -1.21 -5.42
C GLU A 68 5.51 -1.82 -4.00
N PHE A 69 5.62 -3.14 -3.88
CA PHE A 69 5.81 -3.78 -2.58
C PHE A 69 7.14 -3.38 -1.92
N VAL A 70 8.24 -3.23 -2.68
CA VAL A 70 9.49 -2.69 -2.13
C VAL A 70 9.38 -1.21 -1.77
N LEU A 71 8.56 -0.43 -2.47
CA LEU A 71 8.30 0.95 -2.07
C LEU A 71 7.67 1.04 -0.68
N VAL A 72 6.88 0.04 -0.25
CA VAL A 72 6.43 -0.07 1.16
C VAL A 72 7.63 -0.18 2.10
N TRP A 73 8.59 -1.04 1.78
CA TRP A 73 9.79 -1.23 2.61
C TRP A 73 10.62 0.05 2.69
N LEU A 74 10.86 0.68 1.54
CA LEU A 74 11.63 1.91 1.46
C LEU A 74 10.92 3.07 2.15
N HIS A 75 9.60 3.17 2.06
CA HIS A 75 8.82 4.13 2.82
C HIS A 75 8.98 3.91 4.33
N ASP A 76 8.79 2.68 4.80
CA ASP A 76 8.88 2.34 6.23
C ASP A 76 10.28 2.61 6.79
N LEU A 77 11.32 2.46 5.95
CA LEU A 77 12.72 2.74 6.28
C LEU A 77 13.13 4.22 6.10
N ALA A 78 12.24 5.10 5.64
CA ALA A 78 12.55 6.47 5.24
C ALA A 78 13.66 6.57 4.16
N LEU A 79 13.63 5.64 3.20
CA LEU A 79 14.61 5.45 2.11
C LEU A 79 14.02 5.65 0.71
N LEU A 80 12.85 6.30 0.56
CA LEU A 80 12.28 6.60 -0.76
C LEU A 80 13.23 7.45 -1.63
N ASP A 81 13.98 8.37 -1.02
CA ASP A 81 14.96 9.22 -1.70
C ASP A 81 16.32 8.53 -1.90
N SER A 82 16.48 7.26 -1.53
CA SER A 82 17.70 6.50 -1.80
C SER A 82 17.87 6.22 -3.29
N GLU A 83 19.04 5.75 -3.72
CA GLU A 83 19.23 5.36 -5.13
C GLU A 83 18.29 4.23 -5.55
N ALA A 84 18.04 3.26 -4.66
CA ALA A 84 17.09 2.18 -4.91
C ALA A 84 15.67 2.72 -5.12
N GLY A 85 15.23 3.67 -4.28
CA GLY A 85 13.92 4.31 -4.40
C GLY A 85 13.78 5.14 -5.68
N ARG A 86 14.79 5.96 -6.02
CA ARG A 86 14.80 6.72 -7.28
C ARG A 86 14.73 5.81 -8.50
N LYS A 87 15.46 4.68 -8.50
CA LYS A 87 15.40 3.67 -9.56
C LYS A 87 14.02 3.04 -9.67
N ALA A 88 13.39 2.68 -8.55
CA ALA A 88 12.04 2.14 -8.52
C ALA A 88 11.00 3.11 -9.10
N PHE A 89 11.06 4.40 -8.73
CA PHE A 89 10.19 5.41 -9.32
C PHE A 89 10.43 5.61 -10.82
N ARG A 90 11.69 5.59 -11.28
CA ARG A 90 12.01 5.63 -12.72
C ARG A 90 11.43 4.44 -13.48
N PHE A 91 11.53 3.23 -12.90
CA PHE A 91 10.92 2.04 -13.46
C PHE A 91 9.41 2.19 -13.60
N ILE A 92 8.70 2.58 -12.53
CA ILE A 92 7.26 2.82 -12.57
C ILE A 92 6.92 3.86 -13.63
N LEU A 93 7.60 5.01 -13.67
CA LEU A 93 7.34 6.04 -14.68
C LEU A 93 7.55 5.53 -16.12
N SER A 94 8.53 4.65 -16.35
CA SER A 94 8.80 4.07 -17.67
C SER A 94 7.72 3.09 -18.15
N MET A 95 6.91 2.57 -17.22
CA MET A 95 5.85 1.59 -17.49
C MET A 95 4.49 2.22 -17.81
N GLN A 96 4.35 3.55 -17.69
CA GLN A 96 3.06 4.19 -17.94
C GLN A 96 2.75 4.22 -19.44
N SER A 97 1.55 3.76 -19.80
CA SER A 97 0.99 3.88 -21.15
C SER A 97 0.61 5.32 -21.48
N PRO A 98 0.54 5.71 -22.78
CA PRO A 98 0.15 7.05 -23.20
C PRO A 98 -1.25 7.49 -22.72
N ASP A 99 -2.15 6.54 -22.46
CA ASP A 99 -3.49 6.79 -21.93
C ASP A 99 -3.53 7.06 -20.41
N GLY A 100 -2.39 6.98 -19.74
CA GLY A 100 -2.25 7.24 -18.32
C GLY A 100 -2.31 6.01 -17.43
N THR A 101 -2.49 4.82 -18.00
CA THR A 101 -2.60 3.57 -17.26
C THR A 101 -1.25 2.90 -17.03
N TRP A 102 -1.22 1.98 -16.07
CA TRP A 102 -0.15 1.01 -15.88
C TRP A 102 -0.70 -0.38 -16.11
N ASP A 103 0.14 -1.25 -16.66
CA ASP A 103 -0.11 -2.67 -16.79
C ASP A 103 1.20 -3.43 -16.57
N GLU A 104 1.08 -4.69 -16.20
CA GLU A 104 2.21 -5.59 -16.13
C GLU A 104 2.63 -6.05 -17.54
N LYS A 105 3.90 -6.43 -17.70
CA LYS A 105 4.41 -6.93 -18.98
C LYS A 105 3.95 -8.37 -19.24
N ASP A 106 3.70 -8.70 -20.51
CA ASP A 106 3.34 -10.06 -20.94
C ASP A 106 4.29 -11.17 -20.45
N GLU A 107 5.57 -10.85 -20.30
CA GLU A 107 6.59 -11.82 -19.88
C GLU A 107 6.29 -12.47 -18.53
N ILE A 108 5.54 -11.79 -17.65
CA ILE A 108 5.22 -12.31 -16.31
C ILE A 108 4.14 -13.39 -16.34
N MET A 109 3.42 -13.56 -17.46
CA MET A 109 2.44 -14.64 -17.65
C MET A 109 3.07 -16.02 -17.40
N SER A 110 4.34 -16.19 -17.77
CA SER A 110 5.09 -17.43 -17.55
C SER A 110 5.33 -17.77 -16.07
N TYR A 111 5.16 -16.80 -15.17
CA TYR A 111 5.33 -16.97 -13.72
C TYR A 111 4.02 -17.24 -12.97
N GLY A 112 2.88 -17.23 -13.67
CA GLY A 112 1.56 -17.41 -13.06
C GLY A 112 1.18 -16.23 -12.17
N PRO A 113 0.97 -15.04 -12.74
CA PRO A 113 0.70 -13.84 -11.96
C PRO A 113 -0.64 -13.94 -11.22
N PRO A 114 -0.76 -13.35 -10.01
CA PRO A 114 -2.02 -13.27 -9.32
C PRO A 114 -3.03 -12.39 -10.08
N PRO A 115 -4.34 -12.46 -9.77
CA PRO A 115 -5.37 -11.74 -10.51
C PRO A 115 -5.16 -10.22 -10.61
N TRP A 116 -4.55 -9.60 -9.61
CA TRP A 116 -4.29 -8.15 -9.56
C TRP A 116 -3.05 -7.70 -10.33
N ALA A 117 -2.25 -8.64 -10.83
CA ALA A 117 -1.07 -8.40 -11.65
C ALA A 117 -1.19 -9.12 -13.00
N LEU A 118 -2.40 -9.50 -13.43
CA LEU A 118 -2.61 -10.21 -14.68
C LEU A 118 -2.54 -9.22 -15.87
N PRO A 119 -1.56 -9.34 -16.78
CA PRO A 119 -1.46 -8.48 -17.96
C PRO A 119 -2.75 -8.43 -18.78
N HIS A 120 -3.07 -7.26 -19.32
CA HIS A 120 -4.25 -6.94 -20.13
C HIS A 120 -5.61 -7.11 -19.44
N SER A 121 -5.63 -7.44 -18.15
CA SER A 121 -6.89 -7.48 -17.39
C SER A 121 -7.32 -6.06 -17.03
N GLU A 122 -8.53 -5.66 -17.45
CA GLU A 122 -9.09 -4.34 -17.09
C GLU A 122 -9.11 -4.10 -15.57
N TYR A 123 -9.31 -5.16 -14.78
CA TYR A 123 -9.31 -5.09 -13.31
C TYR A 123 -7.90 -4.93 -12.74
N ALA A 124 -6.90 -5.61 -13.31
CA ALA A 124 -5.51 -5.45 -12.92
C ALA A 124 -4.94 -4.08 -13.34
N ILE A 125 -5.29 -3.61 -14.54
CA ILE A 125 -4.92 -2.28 -15.04
C ILE A 125 -5.48 -1.19 -14.11
N ALA A 126 -6.75 -1.29 -13.71
CA ALA A 126 -7.34 -0.34 -12.78
C ALA A 126 -6.61 -0.34 -11.42
N PHE A 127 -6.27 -1.51 -10.90
CA PHE A 127 -5.55 -1.67 -9.64
C PHE A 127 -4.11 -1.12 -9.71
N THR A 128 -3.32 -1.57 -10.68
CA THR A 128 -1.92 -1.14 -10.87
C THR A 128 -1.85 0.35 -11.18
N THR A 129 -2.77 0.88 -11.99
CA THR A 129 -2.86 2.34 -12.23
C THR A 129 -3.12 3.10 -10.93
N ALA A 130 -4.04 2.63 -10.08
CA ALA A 130 -4.29 3.25 -8.78
C ALA A 130 -3.06 3.16 -7.87
N ASN A 131 -2.40 2.01 -7.81
CA ASN A 131 -1.27 1.76 -6.91
C ASN A 131 -0.01 2.52 -7.34
N SER A 132 0.31 2.52 -8.64
CA SER A 132 1.42 3.30 -9.21
C SER A 132 1.20 4.79 -8.98
N ALA A 133 0.00 5.31 -9.25
CA ALA A 133 -0.33 6.71 -9.00
C ALA A 133 -0.28 7.06 -7.50
N PHE A 134 -0.69 6.14 -6.62
CA PHE A 134 -0.56 6.32 -5.18
C PHE A 134 0.90 6.51 -4.78
N TRP A 135 1.80 5.66 -5.29
CA TRP A 135 3.22 5.79 -5.02
C TRP A 135 3.84 7.06 -5.58
N LEU A 136 3.46 7.48 -6.80
CA LEU A 136 3.87 8.79 -7.33
C LEU A 136 3.39 9.93 -6.40
N GLY A 137 2.16 9.84 -5.89
CA GLY A 137 1.61 10.80 -4.93
C GLY A 137 2.37 10.85 -3.60
N VAL A 138 2.72 9.69 -3.04
CA VAL A 138 3.54 9.55 -1.82
C VAL A 138 4.96 10.10 -2.03
N GLY A 139 5.56 9.84 -3.19
CA GLY A 139 6.88 10.36 -3.56
C GLY A 139 6.89 11.85 -3.96
N GLY A 140 5.74 12.53 -3.94
CA GLY A 140 5.63 13.94 -4.33
C GLY A 140 5.72 14.19 -5.85
N LEU A 141 5.70 13.14 -6.66
CA LEU A 141 5.81 13.18 -8.13
C LEU A 141 4.45 13.43 -8.77
N LYS A 142 3.79 14.54 -8.41
CA LYS A 142 2.41 14.87 -8.81
C LYS A 142 2.30 15.65 -10.13
N GLU A 143 3.24 15.39 -11.03
CA GLU A 143 3.31 16.02 -12.36
C GLU A 143 2.42 15.26 -13.37
N GLU A 144 2.62 15.52 -14.66
CA GLU A 144 1.78 15.04 -15.75
C GLU A 144 1.47 13.52 -15.74
N PRO A 145 2.42 12.60 -15.45
CA PRO A 145 2.12 11.16 -15.27
C PRO A 145 1.04 10.86 -14.22
N PHE A 146 1.14 11.51 -13.06
CA PHE A 146 0.16 11.39 -11.98
C PHE A 146 -1.21 11.98 -12.40
N MET A 147 -1.21 13.08 -13.15
CA MET A 147 -2.43 13.73 -13.62
C MET A 147 -3.18 12.89 -14.68
N ARG A 148 -2.48 12.18 -15.56
CA ARG A 148 -3.11 11.23 -16.49
C ARG A 148 -3.77 10.08 -15.73
N ALA A 149 -3.10 9.52 -14.73
CA ALA A 149 -3.66 8.49 -13.86
C ALA A 149 -4.94 8.97 -13.15
N CYS A 150 -4.93 10.19 -12.62
CA CYS A 150 -6.11 10.80 -12.00
C CYS A 150 -7.26 10.95 -12.99
N THR A 151 -6.97 11.30 -14.24
CA THR A 151 -7.98 11.40 -15.31
C THR A 151 -8.61 10.03 -15.60
N PHE A 152 -7.79 9.00 -15.78
CA PHE A 152 -8.25 7.63 -15.95
C PHE A 152 -9.14 7.19 -14.77
N LEU A 153 -8.65 7.34 -13.53
CA LEU A 153 -9.38 6.95 -12.33
C LEU A 153 -10.75 7.64 -12.25
N LYS A 154 -10.82 8.96 -12.48
CA LYS A 154 -12.09 9.71 -12.50
C LYS A 154 -13.07 9.17 -13.55
N SER A 155 -12.58 8.79 -14.74
CA SER A 155 -13.42 8.22 -15.80
C SER A 155 -13.86 6.78 -15.54
N SER A 156 -13.09 6.04 -14.74
CA SER A 156 -13.35 4.62 -14.45
C SER A 156 -14.32 4.39 -13.28
N GLN A 157 -14.58 5.41 -12.45
CA GLN A 157 -15.43 5.28 -11.27
C GLN A 157 -16.90 5.13 -11.68
N ASP A 158 -17.55 4.05 -11.24
CA ASP A 158 -18.94 3.77 -11.55
C ASP A 158 -19.93 4.64 -10.76
N GLU A 159 -21.24 4.48 -11.00
CA GLU A 159 -22.32 5.23 -10.32
C GLU A 159 -22.40 4.97 -8.79
N SER A 160 -21.91 3.84 -8.31
CA SER A 160 -21.84 3.52 -6.88
C SER A 160 -20.64 4.18 -6.18
N GLY A 161 -19.66 4.68 -6.93
CA GLY A 161 -18.40 5.22 -6.40
C GLY A 161 -17.28 4.19 -6.33
N ARG A 162 -17.50 2.97 -6.83
CA ARG A 162 -16.47 1.93 -6.94
C ARG A 162 -15.57 2.20 -8.12
N PHE A 163 -14.33 1.78 -7.97
CA PHE A 163 -13.41 1.64 -9.09
C PHE A 163 -13.41 0.16 -9.55
N PRO A 164 -13.08 -0.13 -10.81
CA PRO A 164 -13.15 -1.50 -11.35
C PRO A 164 -12.28 -2.50 -10.59
N GLY A 165 -12.75 -3.76 -10.56
CA GLY A 165 -11.99 -4.89 -10.04
C GLY A 165 -12.04 -5.01 -8.51
N PHE A 166 -10.88 -4.87 -7.89
CA PHE A 166 -10.67 -5.23 -6.49
C PHE A 166 -11.19 -4.14 -5.55
N LEU A 167 -11.56 -4.54 -4.33
CA LEU A 167 -11.94 -3.59 -3.28
C LEU A 167 -10.80 -2.59 -3.01
N HIS A 168 -9.56 -3.08 -3.09
CA HIS A 168 -8.32 -2.33 -2.94
C HIS A 168 -8.23 -1.14 -3.88
N THR A 169 -8.59 -1.35 -5.15
CA THR A 169 -8.63 -0.28 -6.16
C THR A 169 -9.48 0.89 -5.68
N THR A 170 -10.56 0.63 -4.94
CA THR A 170 -11.45 1.69 -4.47
C THR A 170 -10.83 2.59 -3.40
N TRP A 171 -10.17 2.03 -2.38
CA TRP A 171 -9.54 2.89 -1.37
C TRP A 171 -8.24 3.52 -1.84
N ILE A 172 -7.48 2.84 -2.71
CA ILE A 172 -6.27 3.41 -3.31
C ILE A 172 -6.65 4.55 -4.26
N GLY A 173 -7.62 4.33 -5.15
CA GLY A 173 -8.13 5.37 -6.06
C GLY A 173 -8.68 6.58 -5.32
N ALA A 174 -9.46 6.38 -4.24
CA ALA A 174 -9.91 7.47 -3.37
C ALA A 174 -8.74 8.26 -2.76
N SER A 175 -7.67 7.56 -2.36
CA SER A 175 -6.46 8.17 -1.80
C SER A 175 -5.73 9.02 -2.84
N VAL A 176 -5.57 8.51 -4.07
CA VAL A 176 -4.95 9.24 -5.18
C VAL A 176 -5.73 10.51 -5.50
N LEU A 177 -7.06 10.43 -5.63
CA LEU A 177 -7.88 11.60 -5.94
C LEU A 177 -7.93 12.62 -4.79
N ALA A 178 -7.80 12.17 -3.53
CA ALA A 178 -7.63 13.06 -2.40
C ALA A 178 -6.26 13.76 -2.43
N MET A 179 -5.19 13.04 -2.80
CA MET A 179 -3.85 13.61 -2.98
C MET A 179 -3.75 14.62 -4.12
N GLU A 180 -4.59 14.50 -5.16
CA GLU A 180 -4.68 15.43 -6.29
C GLU A 180 -5.39 16.75 -5.93
N LYS A 181 -6.44 16.70 -5.09
CA LYS A 181 -7.25 17.88 -4.74
C LYS A 181 -7.49 18.00 -3.24
N ASP A 182 -8.45 17.23 -2.72
CA ASP A 182 -8.85 17.19 -1.32
C ASP A 182 -9.84 16.03 -1.13
N TRP A 183 -9.98 15.51 0.09
CA TRP A 183 -10.91 14.42 0.38
C TRP A 183 -12.40 14.80 0.20
N LYS A 184 -12.73 16.09 0.17
CA LYS A 184 -14.11 16.59 0.05
C LYS A 184 -14.65 16.55 -1.38
N VAL A 185 -13.81 16.30 -2.38
CA VAL A 185 -14.27 16.23 -3.77
C VAL A 185 -15.20 15.03 -3.98
N ASN A 186 -16.13 15.19 -4.91
CA ASN A 186 -17.24 14.24 -5.10
C ASN A 186 -16.76 12.78 -5.35
N PRO A 187 -15.79 12.51 -6.24
CA PRO A 187 -15.30 11.14 -6.46
C PRO A 187 -14.78 10.45 -5.20
N VAL A 188 -14.05 11.18 -4.35
CA VAL A 188 -13.53 10.63 -3.09
C VAL A 188 -14.67 10.33 -2.12
N ARG A 189 -15.63 11.26 -1.97
CA ARG A 189 -16.77 11.06 -1.06
C ARG A 189 -17.64 9.87 -1.46
N ARG A 190 -17.83 9.64 -2.76
CA ARG A 190 -18.58 8.48 -3.28
C ARG A 190 -17.85 7.17 -2.97
N ALA A 191 -16.53 7.12 -3.20
CA ALA A 191 -15.72 5.96 -2.84
C ALA A 191 -15.78 5.67 -1.34
N LEU A 192 -15.65 6.70 -0.49
CA LEU A 192 -15.78 6.54 0.97
C LEU A 192 -17.16 6.04 1.38
N SER A 193 -18.24 6.53 0.75
CA SER A 193 -19.61 6.05 1.01
C SER A 193 -19.76 4.58 0.63
N CYS A 194 -19.26 4.19 -0.55
CA CYS A 194 -19.28 2.81 -1.00
C CYS A 194 -18.47 1.87 -0.08
N LEU A 195 -17.33 2.33 0.42
CA LEU A 195 -16.51 1.56 1.36
C LEU A 195 -17.23 1.41 2.71
N ASP A 196 -17.98 2.42 3.15
CA ASP A 196 -18.73 2.37 4.41
C ASP A 196 -19.94 1.42 4.35
N GLU A 197 -20.62 1.32 3.20
CA GLU A 197 -21.70 0.35 2.98
C GLU A 197 -21.24 -1.10 3.17
N ARG A 198 -19.96 -1.38 2.88
CA ARG A 198 -19.32 -2.66 3.21
C ARG A 198 -18.72 -2.55 4.60
N ALA A 199 -19.39 -3.13 5.59
CA ALA A 199 -18.90 -3.07 6.97
C ALA A 199 -17.46 -3.60 7.06
N PRO A 200 -16.51 -2.86 7.68
CA PRO A 200 -15.14 -3.33 7.95
C PRO A 200 -15.08 -4.69 8.64
N ARG A 201 -16.16 -5.12 9.28
CA ARG A 201 -16.31 -6.45 9.88
C ARG A 201 -16.10 -7.61 8.90
N GLN A 202 -16.36 -7.39 7.62
CA GLN A 202 -16.19 -8.41 6.58
C GLN A 202 -14.77 -8.47 6.02
N TRP A 203 -13.88 -7.59 6.48
CA TRP A 203 -12.53 -7.46 5.94
C TRP A 203 -11.53 -8.09 6.90
N GLU A 204 -10.39 -8.46 6.33
CA GLU A 204 -9.23 -8.90 7.10
C GLU A 204 -8.52 -7.71 7.74
N ALA A 205 -7.74 -7.97 8.79
CA ALA A 205 -7.03 -6.91 9.52
C ALA A 205 -6.00 -6.18 8.65
N SER A 206 -5.32 -6.91 7.75
CA SER A 206 -4.45 -6.37 6.71
C SER A 206 -5.17 -5.37 5.80
N GLN A 207 -6.34 -5.72 5.25
CA GLN A 207 -7.14 -4.83 4.39
C GLN A 207 -7.53 -3.54 5.12
N ILE A 208 -7.99 -3.65 6.37
CA ILE A 208 -8.32 -2.47 7.19
C ILE A 208 -7.08 -1.60 7.43
N SER A 209 -5.95 -2.22 7.74
CA SER A 209 -4.68 -1.53 7.99
C SER A 209 -4.19 -0.80 6.75
N TRP A 210 -4.19 -1.46 5.60
CA TRP A 210 -3.76 -0.86 4.33
C TRP A 210 -4.67 0.32 3.95
N MET A 211 -5.99 0.16 4.02
CA MET A 211 -6.93 1.25 3.76
C MET A 211 -6.65 2.46 4.67
N LEU A 212 -6.57 2.26 5.99
CA LEU A 212 -6.36 3.33 6.96
C LEU A 212 -5.00 4.02 6.75
N TRP A 213 -3.98 3.26 6.36
CA TRP A 213 -2.66 3.80 6.05
C TRP A 213 -2.68 4.66 4.77
N CYS A 214 -3.29 4.17 3.69
CA CYS A 214 -3.48 4.93 2.45
C CYS A 214 -4.23 6.25 2.71
N PHE A 215 -5.31 6.20 3.49
CA PHE A 215 -6.07 7.39 3.88
C PHE A 215 -5.25 8.38 4.68
N SER A 216 -4.45 7.89 5.63
CA SER A 216 -3.57 8.74 6.43
C SER A 216 -2.56 9.50 5.56
N LEU A 217 -1.91 8.80 4.60
CA LEU A 217 -0.96 9.40 3.66
C LEU A 217 -1.63 10.36 2.66
N ALA A 218 -2.89 10.09 2.30
CA ALA A 218 -3.67 10.95 1.41
C ALA A 218 -4.28 12.18 2.10
N GLY A 219 -4.10 12.34 3.41
CA GLY A 219 -4.71 13.45 4.16
C GLY A 219 -6.21 13.28 4.40
N ILE A 220 -6.76 12.07 4.23
CA ILE A 220 -8.16 11.77 4.57
C ILE A 220 -8.29 11.74 6.11
N PRO A 221 -9.17 12.55 6.73
CA PRO A 221 -9.21 12.71 8.18
C PRO A 221 -9.68 11.45 8.93
N SER A 222 -9.01 11.13 10.04
CA SER A 222 -9.42 10.10 11.00
C SER A 222 -10.73 10.43 11.73
N SER A 223 -11.16 11.69 11.69
CA SER A 223 -12.43 12.14 12.27
C SER A 223 -13.66 11.74 11.45
N ILE A 224 -13.47 11.28 10.20
CA ILE A 224 -14.57 10.73 9.40
C ILE A 224 -15.15 9.50 10.12
N PRO A 225 -16.48 9.41 10.32
CA PRO A 225 -17.08 8.33 11.10
C PRO A 225 -16.70 6.92 10.65
N PHE A 226 -16.62 6.69 9.33
CA PHE A 226 -16.16 5.42 8.76
C PHE A 226 -14.72 5.10 9.16
N VAL A 227 -13.78 6.04 8.96
CA VAL A 227 -12.35 5.87 9.28
C VAL A 227 -12.17 5.57 10.78
N ARG A 228 -12.87 6.31 11.64
CA ARG A 228 -12.84 6.06 13.09
C ARG A 228 -13.39 4.67 13.45
N ARG A 229 -14.50 4.23 12.84
CA ARG A 229 -15.06 2.89 13.08
C ARG A 229 -14.11 1.79 12.59
N ALA A 230 -13.50 1.96 11.42
CA ALA A 230 -12.53 1.02 10.89
C ALA A 230 -11.29 0.91 11.80
N PHE A 231 -10.79 2.02 12.33
CA PHE A 231 -9.69 2.00 13.31
C PHE A 231 -10.09 1.28 14.61
N THR A 232 -11.29 1.54 15.15
CA THR A 232 -11.78 0.81 16.33
C THR A 232 -11.91 -0.69 16.05
N GLU A 233 -12.43 -1.07 14.87
CA GLU A 233 -12.52 -2.46 14.46
C GLU A 233 -11.14 -3.10 14.35
N LEU A 234 -10.14 -2.43 13.75
CA LEU A 234 -8.78 -2.94 13.67
C LEU A 234 -8.25 -3.33 15.07
N LEU A 235 -8.42 -2.47 16.07
CA LEU A 235 -7.95 -2.76 17.44
C LEU A 235 -8.60 -4.00 18.07
N THR A 236 -9.78 -4.45 17.62
CA THR A 236 -10.41 -5.68 18.11
C THR A 236 -9.92 -6.95 17.39
N ARG A 237 -9.20 -6.79 16.27
CA ARG A 237 -8.68 -7.90 15.44
C ARG A 237 -7.31 -8.41 15.84
N GLN A 238 -6.66 -7.79 16.82
CA GLN A 238 -5.38 -8.30 17.30
C GLN A 238 -5.57 -9.66 17.97
N GLU A 239 -4.77 -10.63 17.54
CA GLU A 239 -4.76 -11.96 18.15
C GLU A 239 -4.04 -11.97 19.51
N LYS A 240 -4.13 -13.09 20.22
CA LYS A 240 -3.58 -13.22 21.58
C LYS A 240 -2.06 -13.04 21.64
N ASP A 241 -1.36 -13.48 20.60
CA ASP A 241 0.09 -13.39 20.44
C ASP A 241 0.56 -12.03 19.89
N GLY A 242 -0.37 -11.11 19.60
CA GLY A 242 -0.07 -9.75 19.16
C GLY A 242 -0.15 -9.53 17.64
N ARG A 243 -0.32 -10.58 16.84
CA ARG A 243 -0.37 -10.46 15.37
C ARG A 243 -1.72 -9.95 14.86
N PHE A 244 -1.71 -9.50 13.61
CA PHE A 244 -2.90 -9.22 12.82
C PHE A 244 -2.95 -10.12 11.60
N ALA A 245 -4.11 -10.69 11.30
CA ALA A 245 -4.29 -11.60 10.16
C ALA A 245 -4.03 -10.90 8.80
N SER A 246 -3.41 -11.65 7.88
CA SER A 246 -3.20 -11.23 6.49
C SER A 246 -4.19 -11.92 5.57
N GLU A 247 -4.72 -11.18 4.59
CA GLU A 247 -5.55 -11.76 3.52
C GLU A 247 -4.76 -12.73 2.62
N ASP A 248 -3.43 -12.56 2.56
CA ASP A 248 -2.50 -13.42 1.82
C ASP A 248 -2.06 -14.67 2.62
N GLY A 249 -2.60 -14.84 3.83
CA GLY A 249 -2.33 -15.98 4.71
C GLY A 249 -1.20 -15.77 5.73
N ASP A 250 -1.03 -16.76 6.60
CA ASP A 250 -0.23 -16.66 7.84
C ASP A 250 1.25 -16.29 7.63
N SER A 251 1.84 -16.66 6.49
CA SER A 251 3.23 -16.30 6.15
C SER A 251 3.45 -14.80 6.01
N PHE A 252 2.38 -14.01 5.83
CA PHE A 252 2.44 -12.55 5.72
C PHE A 252 2.04 -11.83 7.01
N SER A 253 1.85 -12.57 8.11
CA SER A 253 1.41 -12.04 9.40
C SER A 253 2.35 -10.96 9.98
N VAL A 254 3.66 -11.04 9.72
CA VAL A 254 4.60 -9.98 10.13
C VAL A 254 4.35 -8.69 9.35
N ASN A 255 4.16 -8.77 8.03
CA ASN A 255 3.89 -7.59 7.20
C ASN A 255 2.53 -6.95 7.55
N SER A 256 1.46 -7.74 7.71
CA SER A 256 0.16 -7.20 8.14
C SER A 256 0.24 -6.57 9.54
N THR A 257 1.03 -7.13 10.45
CA THR A 257 1.25 -6.56 11.79
C THR A 257 2.05 -5.25 11.71
N LEU A 258 3.07 -5.15 10.84
CA LEU A 258 3.78 -3.89 10.57
C LEU A 258 2.83 -2.80 10.06
N GLU A 259 1.91 -3.14 9.16
CA GLU A 259 0.90 -2.19 8.66
C GLU A 259 -0.04 -1.71 9.76
N ALA A 260 -0.52 -2.61 10.62
CA ALA A 260 -1.32 -2.24 11.78
C ALA A 260 -0.56 -1.30 12.73
N VAL A 261 0.73 -1.56 13.00
CA VAL A 261 1.58 -0.68 13.82
C VAL A 261 1.65 0.73 13.24
N LYS A 262 1.87 0.88 11.92
CA LYS A 262 1.89 2.19 11.24
C LYS A 262 0.58 2.95 11.48
N VAL A 263 -0.55 2.26 11.33
CA VAL A 263 -1.88 2.84 11.53
C VAL A 263 -2.08 3.27 12.97
N ILE A 264 -1.76 2.41 13.94
CA ILE A 264 -1.91 2.70 15.38
C ILE A 264 -1.11 3.95 15.75
N ILE A 265 0.16 4.03 15.36
CA ILE A 265 1.01 5.19 15.64
C ILE A 265 0.43 6.46 14.99
N ALA A 266 0.00 6.39 13.73
CA ALA A 266 -0.55 7.54 13.01
C ALA A 266 -1.86 8.06 13.63
N HIS A 267 -2.67 7.18 14.22
CA HIS A 267 -3.96 7.53 14.83
C HIS A 267 -3.85 7.96 16.30
N THR A 268 -2.79 7.58 17.02
CA THR A 268 -2.56 8.00 18.40
C THR A 268 -1.67 9.25 18.55
N SER A 269 -0.97 9.64 17.47
CA SER A 269 -0.06 10.80 17.48
C SER A 269 -0.72 12.12 17.03
N ARG A 270 -2.02 12.11 16.75
CA ARG A 270 -2.83 13.27 16.32
C ARG A 270 -3.82 13.65 17.41
#